data_AF-A0A6A3N571-F1
#
_entry.id   AF-A0A6A3N571-F1
#
_cell.length_a   1.000
_cell.length_b   1.000
_cell.length_c   1.000
_cell.angle_alpha   90.00
_cell.angle_beta   90.00
_cell.angle_gamma   90.00
#
_symmetry.space_group_name_H-M   'P 1'
#
loop_
_entity.id
_entity.type
_entity.pdbx_description
1 polymer ?
#
loop_
_entity_poly.entity_id
_entity_poly.type
_entity_poly.pdbx_seq_one_letter_code
_entity_poly.pdbx_strand_id
1 'polypeptide(L)'
;MDTNKRTIMWFRFTNGYRAKNGPGSFTDYEIYHLLRTKVADDKLALALEGLKQIPDVKNLAESVQKYQFKFWVSENQTPTSIAKLLGIPHNPSLVTERGPKDAILSQFYVLFAKEKKLTRSTTMR
;
A
#
# COMPACT_ATOMS: atom_id res chain seq x y z
N MET A 1 -17.06 -15.24 -3.90
CA MET A 1 -16.46 -14.50 -5.04
C MET A 1 -16.89 -13.02 -5.08
N ASP A 2 -17.79 -12.58 -4.19
CA ASP A 2 -18.46 -11.27 -4.30
C ASP A 2 -17.70 -10.10 -3.66
N THR A 3 -16.86 -10.36 -2.66
CA THR A 3 -16.08 -9.34 -1.97
C THR A 3 -15.11 -8.61 -2.91
N ASN A 4 -14.39 -9.34 -3.75
CA ASN A 4 -13.46 -8.75 -4.72
C ASN A 4 -14.18 -7.83 -5.72
N LYS A 5 -15.37 -8.24 -6.19
CA LYS A 5 -16.20 -7.42 -7.08
C LYS A 5 -16.66 -6.13 -6.40
N ARG A 6 -17.11 -6.20 -5.14
CA ARG A 6 -17.51 -5.02 -4.36
C ARG A 6 -16.35 -4.05 -4.11
N THR A 7 -15.16 -4.57 -3.79
CA THR A 7 -13.96 -3.74 -3.61
C THR A 7 -13.58 -3.01 -4.91
N ILE A 8 -13.56 -3.71 -6.05
CA ILE A 8 -13.28 -3.10 -7.36
C ILE A 8 -14.30 -2.00 -7.66
N MET A 9 -15.59 -2.27 -7.43
CA MET A 9 -16.64 -1.28 -7.69
C MET A 9 -16.54 -0.05 -6.79
N TRP A 10 -16.16 -0.22 -5.53
CA TRP A 10 -15.92 0.89 -4.62
C TRP A 10 -14.73 1.75 -5.09
N PHE A 11 -13.63 1.13 -5.55
CA PHE A 11 -12.50 1.88 -6.13
C PHE A 11 -12.88 2.63 -7.40
N ARG A 12 -13.69 2.04 -8.27
CA ARG A 12 -14.24 2.72 -9.46
C ARG A 12 -15.10 3.92 -9.09
N PHE A 13 -15.99 3.75 -8.10
CA PHE A 13 -16.81 4.85 -7.58
C PHE A 13 -15.93 5.97 -7.02
N THR A 14 -14.94 5.64 -6.18
CA THR A 14 -14.01 6.63 -5.61
C THR A 14 -13.23 7.36 -6.70
N ASN A 15 -12.78 6.66 -7.76
CA ASN A 15 -12.16 7.31 -8.91
C ASN A 15 -13.10 8.29 -9.60
N GLY A 16 -14.34 7.89 -9.90
CA GLY A 16 -15.34 8.77 -10.51
C GLY A 16 -15.66 9.98 -9.64
N TYR A 17 -15.77 9.78 -8.32
CA TYR A 17 -15.99 10.84 -7.35
C TYR A 17 -14.83 11.85 -7.33
N ARG A 18 -13.58 11.39 -7.24
CA ARG A 18 -12.39 12.25 -7.25
C ARG A 18 -12.19 12.95 -8.60
N ALA A 19 -12.53 12.29 -9.71
CA ALA A 19 -12.46 12.90 -11.03
C ALA A 19 -13.48 14.06 -11.17
N LYS A 20 -14.67 13.91 -10.59
CA LYS A 20 -15.72 14.94 -10.63
C LYS A 20 -15.47 16.10 -9.66
N ASN A 21 -14.98 15.81 -8.45
CA ASN A 21 -14.90 16.77 -7.34
C ASN A 21 -13.47 17.23 -7.02
N GLY A 22 -12.48 16.74 -7.77
CA GLY A 22 -11.06 17.00 -7.55
C GLY A 22 -10.39 15.96 -6.63
N PRO A 23 -9.09 15.66 -6.83
CA PRO A 23 -8.36 14.65 -6.04
C PRO A 23 -8.33 14.91 -4.53
N GLY A 24 -8.54 16.16 -4.09
CA GLY A 24 -8.60 16.57 -2.68
C GLY A 24 -9.96 16.33 -2.00
N SER A 25 -10.99 15.94 -2.75
CA SER A 25 -12.34 15.68 -2.21
C SER A 25 -12.44 14.38 -1.40
N PHE A 26 -11.52 13.44 -1.62
CA PHE A 26 -11.34 12.24 -0.82
C PHE A 26 -9.90 11.75 -1.01
N THR A 27 -9.02 12.17 -0.11
CA THR A 27 -7.57 12.03 -0.19
C THR A 27 -7.10 10.59 0.06
N ASP A 28 -5.86 10.28 -0.32
CA ASP A 28 -5.27 8.96 -0.06
C ASP A 28 -5.21 8.65 1.45
N TYR A 29 -5.03 9.68 2.30
CA TYR A 29 -5.15 9.61 3.76
C TYR A 29 -6.54 9.11 4.18
N GLU A 30 -7.59 9.79 3.73
CA GLU A 30 -8.96 9.49 4.16
C GLU A 30 -9.39 8.10 3.66
N ILE A 31 -9.02 7.75 2.42
CA ILE A 31 -9.26 6.41 1.86
C ILE A 31 -8.57 5.35 2.70
N TYR A 32 -7.27 5.50 2.97
CA TYR A 32 -6.51 4.52 3.73
C TYR A 32 -7.05 4.36 5.15
N HIS A 33 -7.25 5.48 5.85
CA HIS A 33 -7.75 5.48 7.24
C HIS A 33 -9.15 4.90 7.34
N LEU A 34 -10.03 5.13 6.36
CA LEU A 34 -11.34 4.48 6.32
C LEU A 34 -11.20 2.96 6.16
N LEU A 35 -10.43 2.50 5.16
CA LEU A 35 -10.33 1.07 4.83
C LEU A 35 -9.71 0.25 5.95
N ARG A 36 -8.67 0.76 6.63
CA ARG A 36 -8.03 0.06 7.76
C ARG A 36 -8.90 -0.08 9.00
N THR A 37 -10.02 0.65 9.11
CA THR A 37 -11.03 0.40 10.16
C THR A 37 -11.85 -0.86 9.91
N LYS A 38 -11.87 -1.35 8.67
CA LYS A 38 -12.71 -2.47 8.22
C LYS A 38 -11.91 -3.72 7.88
N VAL A 39 -10.64 -3.55 7.51
CA VAL A 39 -9.77 -4.63 7.03
C VAL A 39 -8.43 -4.51 7.72
N ALA A 40 -7.86 -5.66 8.13
CA ALA A 40 -6.51 -5.70 8.67
C ALA A 40 -5.47 -5.19 7.65
N ASP A 41 -4.44 -4.51 8.14
CA ASP A 41 -3.46 -3.78 7.31
C ASP A 41 -2.74 -4.68 6.28
N ASP A 42 -2.44 -5.92 6.65
CA ASP A 42 -1.83 -6.94 5.79
C ASP A 42 -2.74 -7.32 4.61
N LYS A 43 -4.02 -7.56 4.90
CA LYS A 43 -5.04 -7.87 3.90
C LYS A 43 -5.34 -6.67 3.01
N LEU A 44 -5.33 -5.46 3.58
CA LEU A 44 -5.48 -4.22 2.83
C LEU A 44 -4.31 -4.02 1.86
N ALA A 45 -3.08 -4.27 2.30
CA ALA A 45 -1.90 -4.18 1.43
C ALA A 45 -1.97 -5.16 0.25
N LEU A 46 -2.40 -6.40 0.51
CA LEU A 46 -2.61 -7.40 -0.55
C LEU A 46 -3.73 -7.00 -1.51
N ALA A 47 -4.82 -6.45 -1.01
CA ALA A 47 -5.93 -5.98 -1.84
C ALA A 47 -5.49 -4.82 -2.75
N LEU A 48 -4.75 -3.85 -2.22
CA LEU A 48 -4.20 -2.73 -2.99
C LEU A 48 -3.23 -3.21 -4.07
N GLU A 49 -2.33 -4.15 -3.74
CA GLU A 49 -1.40 -4.73 -4.72
C GLU A 49 -2.14 -5.45 -5.86
N GLY A 50 -3.21 -6.18 -5.53
CA GLY A 50 -4.06 -6.83 -6.53
C GLY A 50 -4.81 -5.84 -7.43
N LEU A 51 -5.32 -4.74 -6.87
CA LEU A 51 -6.03 -3.69 -7.62
C LEU A 51 -5.14 -2.98 -8.64
N LYS A 52 -3.80 -2.95 -8.45
CA LYS A 52 -2.86 -2.41 -9.45
C LYS A 52 -2.91 -3.14 -10.80
N GLN A 53 -3.39 -4.37 -10.82
CA GLN A 53 -3.51 -5.17 -12.05
C GLN A 53 -4.75 -4.78 -12.88
N ILE A 54 -5.62 -3.92 -12.37
CA ILE A 54 -6.85 -3.52 -13.04
C ILE A 54 -6.68 -2.08 -13.57
N PRO A 55 -6.63 -1.88 -14.91
CA PRO A 55 -6.20 -0.61 -15.50
C PRO A 55 -6.96 0.64 -15.04
N ASP A 56 -8.27 0.55 -14.83
CA ASP A 56 -9.14 1.68 -14.50
C ASP A 56 -9.09 2.12 -13.02
N VAL A 57 -8.54 1.28 -12.13
CA VAL A 57 -8.36 1.57 -10.69
C VAL A 57 -6.90 1.57 -10.25
N LYS A 58 -5.97 1.19 -11.14
CA LYS A 58 -4.54 1.07 -10.87
C LYS A 58 -3.96 2.31 -10.20
N ASN A 59 -4.16 3.49 -10.77
CA ASN A 59 -3.55 4.73 -10.27
C ASN A 59 -3.98 5.06 -8.83
N LEU A 60 -5.24 4.78 -8.48
CA LEU A 60 -5.75 4.98 -7.13
C LEU A 60 -5.19 3.94 -6.16
N ALA A 61 -5.10 2.68 -6.58
CA ALA A 61 -4.49 1.64 -5.78
C ALA A 61 -3.00 1.95 -5.49
N GLU A 62 -2.26 2.41 -6.49
CA GLU A 62 -0.86 2.83 -6.35
C GLU A 62 -0.71 4.02 -5.40
N SER A 63 -1.56 5.05 -5.52
CA SER A 63 -1.47 6.25 -4.67
C SER A 63 -1.79 5.93 -3.21
N VAL A 64 -2.86 5.18 -2.96
CA VAL A 64 -3.26 4.75 -1.62
C VAL A 64 -2.24 3.81 -1.00
N GLN A 65 -1.66 2.88 -1.76
CA GLN A 65 -0.64 1.98 -1.22
C GLN A 65 0.69 2.69 -0.94
N LYS A 66 1.06 3.68 -1.76
CA LYS A 66 2.18 4.55 -1.46
C LYS A 66 1.95 5.33 -0.16
N TYR A 67 0.72 5.78 0.10
CA TYR A 67 0.36 6.38 1.38
C TYR A 67 0.48 5.36 2.53
N GLN A 68 -0.05 4.14 2.37
CA GLN A 68 0.11 3.05 3.35
C GLN A 68 1.58 2.83 3.74
N PHE A 69 2.50 2.78 2.77
CA PHE A 69 3.91 2.60 3.04
C PHE A 69 4.52 3.76 3.83
N LYS A 70 4.17 5.00 3.49
CA LYS A 70 4.61 6.18 4.26
C LYS A 70 4.08 6.15 5.69
N PHE A 71 2.83 5.75 5.87
CA PHE A 71 2.22 5.59 7.19
C PHE A 71 2.94 4.52 8.00
N TRP A 72 3.29 3.37 7.41
CA TRP A 72 4.11 2.37 8.09
C TRP A 72 5.48 2.91 8.51
N VAL A 73 6.14 3.72 7.67
CA VAL A 73 7.39 4.39 8.06
C VAL A 73 7.17 5.33 9.25
N SER A 74 6.09 6.11 9.28
CA SER A 74 5.78 7.00 10.42
C SER A 74 5.48 6.23 11.71
N GLU A 75 4.92 5.03 11.59
CA GLU A 75 4.69 4.09 12.71
C GLU A 75 5.95 3.27 13.07
N ASN A 76 7.14 3.72 12.64
CA ASN A 76 8.43 3.07 12.88
C ASN A 76 8.54 1.61 12.40
N GLN A 77 7.71 1.21 11.42
CA GLN A 77 7.83 -0.10 10.82
C GLN A 77 9.12 -0.22 10.01
N THR A 78 9.72 -1.41 10.05
CA THR A 78 10.95 -1.77 9.33
C THR A 78 10.65 -2.83 8.30
N PRO A 79 11.52 -3.05 7.30
CA PRO A 79 11.32 -4.14 6.34
C PRO A 79 11.12 -5.50 7.03
N THR A 80 11.82 -5.76 8.13
CA THR A 80 11.66 -6.97 8.94
C THR A 80 10.28 -7.08 9.59
N SER A 81 9.76 -5.99 10.17
CA SER A 81 8.43 -6.01 10.79
C SER A 81 7.31 -6.14 9.76
N ILE A 82 7.46 -5.52 8.58
CA ILE A 82 6.53 -5.68 7.46
C ILE A 82 6.59 -7.10 6.86
N ALA A 83 7.77 -7.69 6.74
CA ALA A 83 7.90 -9.09 6.31
C ALA A 83 7.14 -10.03 7.27
N LYS A 84 7.26 -9.79 8.58
CA LYS A 84 6.51 -10.53 9.61
C LYS A 84 4.99 -10.28 9.50
N LEU A 85 4.57 -9.02 9.32
CA LEU A 85 3.16 -8.65 9.12
C LEU A 85 2.55 -9.38 7.91
N LEU A 86 3.29 -9.50 6.81
CA LEU A 86 2.87 -10.20 5.60
C LEU A 86 2.99 -11.73 5.73
N GLY A 87 3.56 -12.25 6.82
CA GLY A 87 3.81 -13.68 7.02
C GLY A 87 4.82 -14.26 6.03
N ILE A 88 5.85 -13.49 5.65
CA ILE A 88 6.96 -13.95 4.82
C ILE A 88 7.96 -14.71 5.73
N PRO A 89 8.28 -15.98 5.44
CA PRO A 89 9.21 -16.75 6.25
C PRO A 89 10.64 -16.19 6.14
N HIS A 90 11.44 -16.38 7.18
CA HIS A 90 12.81 -15.87 7.25
C HIS A 90 13.82 -16.64 6.36
N ASN A 91 13.38 -17.69 5.65
CA ASN A 91 14.26 -18.59 4.88
C ASN A 91 14.20 -18.30 3.36
N PRO A 92 15.29 -17.79 2.76
CA PRO A 92 15.30 -17.29 1.38
C PRO A 92 15.33 -18.37 0.28
N SER A 93 15.37 -19.66 0.62
CA SER A 93 15.66 -20.74 -0.36
C SER A 93 14.50 -21.21 -1.24
N LEU A 94 13.28 -20.64 -1.13
CA LEU A 94 12.07 -21.19 -1.79
C LEU A 94 11.25 -20.21 -2.64
N VAL A 95 11.78 -19.04 -2.99
CA VAL A 95 10.97 -18.03 -3.70
C VAL A 95 11.25 -18.05 -5.21
N THR A 96 10.72 -19.05 -5.92
CA THR A 96 10.62 -19.03 -7.40
C THR A 96 9.38 -18.30 -7.92
N GLU A 97 8.46 -17.90 -7.04
CA GLU A 97 7.34 -17.02 -7.39
C GLU A 97 7.45 -15.70 -6.60
N ARG A 98 7.75 -14.58 -7.28
CA ARG A 98 7.59 -13.24 -6.68
C ARG A 98 6.09 -12.98 -6.48
N GLY A 99 5.56 -13.42 -5.35
CA GLY A 99 4.16 -13.21 -5.01
C GLY A 99 3.85 -11.75 -4.66
N PRO A 100 2.56 -11.40 -4.48
CA PRO A 100 2.17 -10.04 -4.11
C PRO A 100 2.80 -9.59 -2.78
N LYS A 101 3.05 -10.50 -1.84
CA LYS A 101 3.73 -10.19 -0.57
C LYS A 101 5.17 -9.72 -0.77
N ASP A 102 5.93 -10.40 -1.64
CA ASP A 102 7.31 -10.03 -1.97
C ASP A 102 7.37 -8.71 -2.74
N ALA A 103 6.39 -8.48 -3.63
CA ALA A 103 6.25 -7.21 -4.34
C ALA A 103 5.99 -6.06 -3.36
N ILE A 104 5.10 -6.25 -2.39
CA ILE A 104 4.81 -5.26 -1.34
C ILE A 104 6.06 -4.98 -0.51
N LEU A 105 6.74 -6.03 -0.02
CA LEU A 105 7.95 -5.90 0.79
C LEU A 105 9.06 -5.18 0.04
N SER A 106 9.26 -5.50 -1.24
CA SER A 106 10.26 -4.86 -2.09
C SER A 106 9.97 -3.37 -2.30
N GLN A 107 8.72 -3.01 -2.60
CA GLN A 107 8.31 -1.62 -2.76
C GLN A 107 8.45 -0.83 -1.45
N PHE A 108 8.05 -1.43 -0.32
CA PHE A 108 8.22 -0.83 0.99
C PHE A 108 9.70 -0.62 1.32
N TYR A 109 10.57 -1.60 1.04
CA TYR A 109 12.02 -1.47 1.27
C TYR A 109 12.61 -0.28 0.51
N VAL A 110 12.26 -0.13 -0.78
CA VAL A 110 12.72 1.00 -1.62
C VAL A 110 12.27 2.34 -1.03
N LEU A 111 11.00 2.44 -0.60
CA LEU A 111 10.47 3.66 0.03
C LEU A 111 11.17 3.95 1.37
N PHE A 112 11.28 2.95 2.24
CA PHE A 112 11.92 3.06 3.54
C PHE A 112 13.36 3.55 3.43
N ALA A 113 14.14 2.99 2.49
CA ALA A 113 15.52 3.41 2.25
C ALA A 113 15.59 4.87 1.77
N LYS A 114 14.64 5.31 0.94
CA LYS A 114 14.55 6.70 0.48
C LYS A 114 14.25 7.65 1.63
N GLU A 115 13.26 7.35 2.48
CA GLU A 115 12.88 8.18 3.63
C GLU A 115 14.04 8.30 4.64
N LYS A 116 14.77 7.21 4.92
CA LYS A 116 15.96 7.25 5.80
C LYS A 116 17.12 8.09 5.25
N LYS A 117 17.28 8.17 3.92
CA LYS A 117 18.28 9.06 3.30
C LYS A 117 17.87 10.53 3.44
N LEU A 118 16.59 10.84 3.24
CA LEU A 118 16.03 12.19 3.40
C LEU A 118 16.23 12.70 4.83
N THR A 119 15.89 11.91 5.84
CA THR A 119 16.03 12.34 7.24
C THR A 119 17.48 12.64 7.63
N ARG A 120 18.43 11.78 7.22
CA ARG A 120 19.87 12.02 7.44
C ARG A 120 20.34 13.34 6.81
N SER A 121 19.88 13.66 5.61
CA SER A 121 20.25 14.90 4.92
C SER A 121 19.68 16.16 5.60
N THR A 122 18.53 16.07 6.27
CA THR A 122 17.91 17.21 6.96
C THR A 122 18.51 17.46 8.35
N THR A 123 18.95 16.41 9.05
CA THR A 123 19.58 16.52 10.39
C THR A 123 21.01 17.09 10.34
N MET A 124 21.69 17.04 9.19
CA MET A 124 23.07 17.54 9.03
C MET A 124 23.16 19.02 8.63
N ARG A 125 22.07 19.80 8.71
CA ARG A 125 22.02 21.22 8.31
C ARG A 125 21.79 22.16 9.49
#